data_AF-A0A0U1LYY7-F1
#
_entry.id   AF-A0A0U1LYY7-F1
#
_cell.length_a   1.000
_cell.length_b   1.000
_cell.length_c   1.000
_cell.angle_alpha   90.00
_cell.angle_beta   90.00
_cell.angle_gamma   90.00
#
_symmetry.space_group_name_H-M   'P 1'
#
loop_
_entity.id
_entity.type
_entity.pdbx_description
1 polymer ?
#
loop_
_entity_poly.entity_id
_entity_poly.type
_entity_poly.pdbx_seq_one_letter_code
_entity_poly.pdbx_strand_id
1 'polypeptide(L)'
;MASLKGPGERETYDGAGLRIAIVHARWNTVIIDALVAGARKSLAAAGVAEQNIVVQSVPGSYELPFAVQRLYAASHVQAAASSSTGDISATDLLSSSTTDLTQAASTTTATTAKSSAASQAPFDAIIAIGVLIKGETMHFEYIADATSHGLMRVQLETGVPVVFGLLTLLTEEQGLERAGLGSGKKHNHGEDWGSAAVELAVKRKGWAEGKIA
;
A
#
# COMPACT_ATOMS: atom_id res chain seq x y z
N MET A 1 11.23 23.64 19.55
CA MET A 1 10.20 24.43 18.82
C MET A 1 9.70 23.57 17.69
N ALA A 2 8.38 23.36 17.59
CA ALA A 2 7.81 22.69 16.42
C ALA A 2 8.20 23.50 15.18
N SER A 3 8.83 22.85 14.20
CA SER A 3 9.07 23.43 12.90
C SER A 3 7.74 23.85 12.29
N LEU A 4 7.63 25.06 11.74
CA LEU A 4 6.44 25.49 10.95
C LEU A 4 6.20 24.58 9.73
N LYS A 5 7.17 23.74 9.37
CA LYS A 5 7.13 22.79 8.25
C LYS A 5 7.02 21.35 8.75
N GLY A 6 5.98 20.66 8.31
CA GLY A 6 5.74 19.23 8.55
C GLY A 6 4.34 18.99 9.13
N PRO A 7 3.84 17.74 9.13
CA PRO A 7 2.74 17.37 10.01
C PRO A 7 3.15 17.67 11.47
N GLY A 8 2.18 17.88 12.35
CA GLY A 8 2.42 18.08 13.77
C GLY A 8 3.08 16.85 14.43
N GLU A 9 2.93 16.71 15.74
CA GLU A 9 3.43 15.52 16.43
C GLU A 9 2.80 14.26 15.82
N ARG A 10 3.62 13.24 15.53
CA ARG A 10 3.13 12.00 14.92
C ARG A 10 2.29 11.24 15.96
N GLU A 11 1.04 11.01 15.64
CA GLU A 11 0.21 10.09 16.40
C GLU A 11 0.65 8.64 16.13
N THR A 12 0.57 7.79 17.15
CA THR A 12 0.95 6.38 17.05
C THR A 12 -0.29 5.55 16.80
N TYR A 13 -0.29 4.75 15.73
CA TYR A 13 -1.38 3.86 15.34
C TYR A 13 -0.89 2.42 15.28
N ASP A 14 -1.74 1.48 15.70
CA ASP A 14 -1.47 0.05 15.59
C ASP A 14 -1.78 -0.43 14.16
N GLY A 15 -0.73 -0.85 13.45
CA GLY A 15 -0.80 -1.43 12.12
C GLY A 15 -1.00 -2.94 12.09
N ALA A 16 -1.14 -3.59 13.25
CA ALA A 16 -1.40 -5.02 13.31
C ALA A 16 -2.67 -5.39 12.53
N GLY A 17 -2.55 -6.40 11.67
CA GLY A 17 -3.66 -6.86 10.83
C GLY A 17 -4.00 -5.95 9.64
N LEU A 18 -3.24 -4.87 9.41
CA LEU A 18 -3.34 -4.11 8.16
C LEU A 18 -2.68 -4.87 6.99
N ARG A 19 -3.19 -4.64 5.78
CA ARG A 19 -2.58 -5.05 4.51
C ARG A 19 -2.30 -3.81 3.66
N ILE A 20 -1.02 -3.55 3.38
CA ILE A 20 -0.58 -2.32 2.71
C ILE A 20 0.11 -2.66 1.40
N ALA A 21 -0.17 -1.90 0.34
CA ALA A 21 0.60 -2.00 -0.89
C ALA A 21 1.54 -0.79 -1.07
N ILE A 22 2.69 -1.02 -1.69
CA ILE A 22 3.61 0.00 -2.18
C ILE A 22 3.76 -0.21 -3.69
N VAL A 23 3.42 0.81 -4.48
CA VAL A 23 3.67 0.83 -5.92
C VAL A 23 4.70 1.89 -6.20
N HIS A 24 5.84 1.53 -6.79
CA HIS A 24 6.91 2.49 -7.06
C HIS A 24 7.36 2.53 -8.52
N ALA A 25 7.70 3.73 -9.00
CA ALA A 25 8.36 3.90 -10.29
C ALA A 25 9.80 3.37 -10.28
N ARG A 26 10.41 3.21 -11.47
CA ARG A 26 11.81 2.74 -11.63
C ARG A 26 12.75 3.79 -12.21
N TRP A 27 12.32 5.05 -12.28
CA TRP A 27 13.21 6.19 -12.52
C TRP A 27 13.80 6.68 -11.20
N ASN A 28 15.08 7.08 -11.21
CA ASN A 28 15.80 7.61 -10.05
C ASN A 28 15.88 6.59 -8.88
N THR A 29 16.28 5.35 -9.19
CA THR A 29 16.20 4.19 -8.28
C THR A 29 16.91 4.39 -6.95
N VAL A 30 18.05 5.08 -6.91
CA VAL A 30 18.75 5.38 -5.65
C VAL A 30 17.85 6.11 -4.65
N ILE A 31 17.08 7.10 -5.13
CA ILE A 31 16.14 7.86 -4.31
C ILE A 31 14.90 7.00 -4.00
N ILE A 32 14.36 6.30 -5.01
CA ILE A 32 13.20 5.41 -4.85
C ILE A 32 13.46 4.33 -3.78
N ASP A 33 14.59 3.63 -3.86
CA ASP A 33 14.91 2.50 -2.98
C ASP A 33 15.03 2.97 -1.53
N ALA A 34 15.63 4.14 -1.30
CA ALA A 34 15.69 4.75 0.02
C ALA A 34 14.31 5.15 0.54
N LEU A 35 13.44 5.70 -0.30
CA LEU A 35 12.06 6.06 0.07
C LEU A 35 11.21 4.82 0.37
N VAL A 36 11.29 3.77 -0.46
CA VAL A 36 10.61 2.50 -0.24
C VAL A 36 11.08 1.84 1.05
N ALA A 37 12.39 1.84 1.31
CA ALA A 37 12.95 1.32 2.56
C ALA A 37 12.47 2.11 3.78
N GLY A 38 12.42 3.45 3.69
CA GLY A 38 11.86 4.31 4.74
C GLY A 38 10.39 3.99 5.03
N ALA A 39 9.57 3.84 3.98
CA ALA A 39 8.16 3.47 4.12
C ALA A 39 8.00 2.10 4.78
N ARG A 40 8.71 1.07 4.30
CA ARG A 40 8.67 -0.27 4.89
C ARG A 40 9.12 -0.29 6.35
N LYS A 41 10.18 0.46 6.69
CA LYS A 41 10.65 0.61 8.07
C LYS A 41 9.57 1.20 8.97
N SER A 42 8.88 2.25 8.51
CA SER A 42 7.79 2.86 9.28
C SER A 42 6.58 1.92 9.43
N LEU A 43 6.18 1.22 8.38
CA LEU A 43 5.11 0.22 8.43
C LEU A 43 5.44 -0.90 9.44
N ALA A 44 6.66 -1.43 9.41
CA ALA A 44 7.11 -2.45 10.34
C ALA A 44 7.15 -1.94 11.79
N ALA A 45 7.60 -0.70 12.01
CA ALA A 45 7.62 -0.07 13.33
C ALA A 45 6.20 0.11 13.91
N ALA A 46 5.18 0.26 13.06
CA ALA A 46 3.78 0.31 13.46
C ALA A 46 3.13 -1.08 13.64
N GLY A 47 3.85 -2.19 13.39
CA GLY A 47 3.34 -3.55 13.58
C GLY A 47 2.67 -4.18 12.34
N VAL A 48 2.76 -3.55 11.17
CA VAL A 48 2.32 -4.19 9.92
C VAL A 48 3.22 -5.39 9.63
N ALA A 49 2.62 -6.58 9.52
CA ALA A 49 3.37 -7.80 9.26
C ALA A 49 4.00 -7.77 7.86
N GLU A 50 5.25 -8.22 7.73
CA GLU A 50 6.00 -8.16 6.47
C GLU A 50 5.27 -8.86 5.32
N GLN A 51 4.64 -10.02 5.57
CA GLN A 51 3.87 -10.74 4.57
C GLN A 51 2.59 -10.01 4.10
N ASN A 52 2.17 -8.97 4.81
CA ASN A 52 1.04 -8.11 4.46
C ASN A 52 1.48 -6.82 3.75
N ILE A 53 2.77 -6.63 3.50
CA ILE A 53 3.33 -5.51 2.72
C ILE A 53 3.61 -6.01 1.31
N VAL A 54 2.79 -5.60 0.34
CA VAL A 54 2.98 -5.98 -1.07
C VAL A 54 3.69 -4.86 -1.80
N VAL A 55 4.84 -5.15 -2.40
CA VAL A 55 5.61 -4.17 -3.20
C VAL A 55 5.55 -4.55 -4.68
N GLN A 56 5.17 -3.60 -5.53
CA GLN A 56 5.14 -3.73 -6.98
C GLN A 56 5.83 -2.53 -7.63
N SER A 57 6.41 -2.73 -8.81
CA SER A 57 7.09 -1.66 -9.53
C SER A 57 6.48 -1.39 -10.90
N VAL A 58 6.54 -0.14 -11.34
CA VAL A 58 6.10 0.32 -12.66
C VAL A 58 7.24 1.05 -13.39
N PRO A 59 7.19 1.19 -14.73
CA PRO A 59 8.26 1.87 -15.47
C PRO A 59 8.52 3.29 -14.97
N GLY A 60 7.52 4.17 -14.99
CA GLY A 60 7.63 5.56 -14.57
C GLY A 60 6.45 6.03 -13.72
N SER A 61 6.50 7.30 -13.29
CA SER A 61 5.45 7.87 -12.44
C SER A 61 4.10 7.96 -13.14
N TYR A 62 4.07 8.09 -14.46
CA TYR A 62 2.84 8.19 -15.24
C TYR A 62 1.98 6.91 -15.14
N GLU A 63 2.59 5.75 -14.92
CA GLU A 63 1.88 4.47 -14.74
C GLU A 63 1.32 4.28 -13.33
N LEU A 64 1.74 5.08 -12.33
CA LEU A 64 1.33 4.91 -10.94
C LEU A 64 -0.19 4.92 -10.75
N PRO A 65 -0.98 5.87 -11.32
CA PRO A 65 -2.43 5.88 -11.12
C PRO A 65 -3.09 4.60 -11.64
N PHE A 66 -2.72 4.16 -12.84
CA PHE A 66 -3.25 2.94 -13.43
C PHE A 66 -2.89 1.71 -12.59
N ALA A 67 -1.61 1.57 -12.22
CA ALA A 67 -1.14 0.42 -11.47
C ALA A 67 -1.76 0.35 -10.07
N VAL A 68 -1.87 1.47 -9.36
CA VAL A 68 -2.54 1.54 -8.06
C VAL A 68 -4.00 1.09 -8.18
N GLN A 69 -4.73 1.62 -9.17
CA GLN A 69 -6.13 1.25 -9.38
C GLN A 69 -6.29 -0.24 -9.68
N ARG A 70 -5.46 -0.79 -10.57
CA ARG A 70 -5.51 -2.21 -10.95
C ARG A 70 -5.06 -3.13 -9.82
N LEU A 71 -4.04 -2.75 -9.06
CA LEU A 71 -3.55 -3.51 -7.91
C LEU A 71 -4.63 -3.58 -6.81
N TYR A 72 -5.31 -2.47 -6.54
CA TYR A 72 -6.43 -2.47 -5.61
C TYR A 72 -7.57 -3.38 -6.08
N ALA A 73 -7.95 -3.30 -7.36
CA ALA A 73 -8.97 -4.19 -7.94
C ALA A 73 -8.56 -5.68 -7.84
N ALA A 74 -7.31 -6.01 -8.15
CA ALA A 74 -6.78 -7.37 -8.03
C ALA A 74 -6.84 -7.89 -6.58
N SER A 75 -6.63 -7.03 -5.58
CA SER A 75 -6.74 -7.44 -4.17
C SER A 75 -8.15 -7.87 -3.76
N HIS A 76 -9.19 -7.36 -4.43
CA HIS A 76 -10.57 -7.81 -4.19
C HIS A 76 -10.83 -9.18 -4.81
N VAL A 77 -10.24 -9.45 -5.98
CA VAL A 77 -10.31 -10.77 -6.61
C VAL A 77 -9.63 -11.82 -5.72
N GLN A 78 -8.49 -11.50 -5.13
CA GLN A 78 -7.82 -12.37 -4.15
C GLN A 78 -8.69 -12.65 -2.92
N ALA A 79 -9.35 -11.63 -2.39
CA ALA A 79 -10.26 -11.78 -1.26
C ALA A 79 -11.45 -12.69 -1.59
N ALA A 80 -12.07 -12.50 -2.77
CA ALA A 80 -13.20 -13.30 -3.22
C ALA A 80 -12.82 -14.76 -3.53
N ALA A 81 -11.63 -15.01 -4.08
CA ALA A 81 -11.14 -16.36 -4.29
C ALA A 81 -10.90 -17.10 -2.95
N SER A 82 -10.44 -16.38 -1.92
CA SER A 82 -10.15 -16.96 -0.62
C SER A 82 -11.39 -17.33 0.19
N SER A 83 -12.54 -16.68 -0.06
CA SER A 83 -13.82 -17.06 0.54
C SER A 83 -14.44 -18.30 -0.12
N SER A 84 -14.08 -18.61 -1.37
CA SER A 84 -14.62 -19.78 -2.10
C SER A 84 -14.04 -21.13 -1.66
N THR A 85 -12.92 -21.14 -0.92
CA THR A 85 -12.31 -22.37 -0.37
C THR A 85 -12.87 -22.79 1.00
N GLY A 86 -13.78 -22.01 1.59
CA GLY A 86 -14.27 -22.23 2.96
C GLY A 86 -15.74 -22.64 3.09
N ASP A 87 -16.58 -22.34 2.11
CA ASP A 87 -18.01 -22.70 2.13
C ASP A 87 -18.39 -23.32 0.79
N ILE A 88 -18.55 -24.65 0.79
CA ILE A 88 -19.24 -25.35 -0.30
C ILE A 88 -20.67 -24.79 -0.28
N SER A 89 -21.00 -23.94 -1.24
CA SER A 89 -22.34 -23.36 -1.32
C SER A 89 -23.35 -24.50 -1.55
N ALA A 90 -24.60 -24.36 -1.10
CA ALA A 90 -25.64 -25.35 -1.33
C ALA A 90 -25.87 -25.66 -2.83
N THR A 91 -25.41 -24.80 -3.73
CA THR A 91 -25.42 -25.03 -5.18
C THR A 91 -24.27 -25.93 -5.66
N ASP A 92 -23.12 -25.97 -4.96
CA ASP A 92 -22.01 -26.89 -5.25
C ASP A 92 -22.30 -28.32 -4.79
N LEU A 93 -23.12 -28.49 -3.75
CA LEU A 93 -23.55 -29.81 -3.27
C LEU A 93 -24.49 -30.55 -4.23
N LEU A 94 -25.09 -29.85 -5.18
CA LEU A 94 -25.99 -30.45 -6.18
C LEU A 94 -25.27 -30.84 -7.48
N SER A 95 -24.02 -30.37 -7.67
CA SER A 95 -23.21 -30.67 -8.85
C SER A 95 -22.20 -31.80 -8.59
N SER A 96 -21.90 -32.11 -7.33
CA SER A 96 -21.04 -33.24 -6.98
C SER A 96 -21.79 -34.56 -7.15
N SER A 97 -21.27 -35.40 -8.05
CA SER A 97 -21.76 -36.76 -8.25
C SER A 97 -21.48 -37.61 -7.00
N THR A 98 -22.34 -38.59 -6.72
CA THR A 98 -22.38 -39.45 -5.51
C THR A 98 -21.10 -40.22 -5.17
N THR A 99 -20.05 -40.12 -5.98
CA THR A 99 -18.78 -40.83 -5.81
C THR A 99 -17.81 -40.15 -4.82
N ASP A 100 -18.04 -38.90 -4.43
CA ASP A 100 -17.04 -38.09 -3.70
C ASP A 100 -17.30 -37.92 -2.19
N LEU A 101 -18.13 -38.80 -1.59
CA LEU A 101 -18.47 -38.73 -0.17
C LEU A 101 -17.42 -39.34 0.77
N THR A 102 -16.41 -40.04 0.24
CA THR A 102 -15.38 -40.71 1.06
C THR A 102 -14.19 -39.82 1.43
N GLN A 103 -14.08 -38.61 0.87
CA GLN A 103 -12.98 -37.67 1.17
C GLN A 103 -13.31 -36.66 2.28
N ALA A 104 -14.58 -36.56 2.69
CA ALA A 104 -15.05 -35.58 3.68
C ALA A 104 -14.83 -35.99 5.16
N ALA A 105 -14.30 -37.19 5.43
CA ALA A 105 -14.26 -37.78 6.78
C ALA A 105 -12.90 -37.70 7.50
N SER A 106 -11.92 -36.94 7.02
CA SER A 106 -10.64 -36.73 7.73
C SER A 106 -10.58 -35.37 8.43
N THR A 107 -11.42 -35.16 9.45
CA THR A 107 -11.29 -34.02 10.36
C THR A 107 -10.32 -34.39 11.48
N THR A 108 -9.02 -34.19 11.25
CA THR A 108 -8.01 -34.30 12.31
C THR A 108 -7.89 -32.96 13.01
N THR A 109 -8.22 -32.95 14.30
CA THR A 109 -8.00 -31.89 15.28
C THR A 109 -6.53 -31.45 15.25
N ALA A 110 -6.21 -30.36 14.56
CA ALA A 110 -4.90 -29.72 14.60
C ALA A 110 -4.97 -28.47 15.46
N THR A 111 -4.27 -28.52 16.60
CA THR A 111 -3.90 -27.41 17.47
C THR A 111 -3.51 -26.19 16.63
N THR A 112 -4.23 -25.08 16.81
CA THR A 112 -4.05 -23.82 16.06
C THR A 112 -2.70 -23.17 16.38
N ALA A 113 -1.66 -23.57 15.66
CA ALA A 113 -0.57 -22.65 15.35
C ALA A 113 -1.17 -21.52 14.50
N LYS A 114 -1.01 -20.26 14.92
CA LYS A 114 -1.34 -19.09 14.09
C LYS A 114 -0.59 -19.24 12.77
N SER A 115 -1.29 -19.67 11.72
CA SER A 115 -0.76 -19.73 10.37
C SER A 115 -0.23 -18.35 10.01
N SER A 116 1.07 -18.26 9.74
CA SER A 116 1.81 -17.06 9.36
C SER A 116 1.54 -16.64 7.90
N ALA A 117 0.43 -17.09 7.31
CA ALA A 117 0.10 -16.83 5.92
C ALA A 117 -0.26 -15.35 5.68
N ALA A 118 0.09 -14.85 4.50
CA ALA A 118 -0.25 -13.50 4.07
C ALA A 118 -1.77 -13.30 4.00
N SER A 119 -2.25 -12.16 4.50
CA SER A 119 -3.66 -11.77 4.36
C SER A 119 -4.05 -11.70 2.88
N GLN A 120 -5.24 -12.21 2.57
CA GLN A 120 -5.84 -12.11 1.22
C GLN A 120 -6.94 -11.04 1.15
N ALA A 121 -7.21 -10.32 2.25
CA ALA A 121 -8.19 -9.23 2.27
C ALA A 121 -7.77 -8.10 1.33
N PRO A 122 -8.69 -7.25 0.84
CA PRO A 122 -8.32 -6.07 0.06
C PRO A 122 -7.32 -5.17 0.80
N PHE A 123 -6.53 -4.39 0.07
CA PHE A 123 -5.59 -3.46 0.71
C PHE A 123 -6.32 -2.40 1.54
N ASP A 124 -5.75 -2.10 2.70
CA ASP A 124 -6.28 -1.10 3.63
C ASP A 124 -5.83 0.31 3.26
N ALA A 125 -4.60 0.45 2.74
CA ALA A 125 -4.06 1.65 2.10
C ALA A 125 -2.98 1.26 1.07
N ILE A 126 -2.68 2.19 0.17
CA ILE A 126 -1.65 2.04 -0.88
C ILE A 126 -0.73 3.25 -0.84
N ILE A 127 0.58 3.04 -0.98
CA ILE A 127 1.59 4.10 -1.11
C ILE A 127 2.07 4.13 -2.55
N ALA A 128 1.88 5.26 -3.24
CA ALA A 128 2.35 5.45 -4.61
C ALA A 128 3.65 6.28 -4.60
N ILE A 129 4.78 5.65 -4.90
CA ILE A 129 6.11 6.27 -4.82
C ILE A 129 6.66 6.57 -6.21
N GLY A 130 7.00 7.82 -6.46
CA GLY A 130 7.62 8.25 -7.71
C GLY A 130 8.57 9.41 -7.49
N VAL A 131 9.55 9.55 -8.38
CA VAL A 131 10.50 10.66 -8.33
C VAL A 131 10.58 11.26 -9.72
N LEU A 132 10.12 12.50 -9.84
CA LEU A 132 10.20 13.32 -11.04
C LEU A 132 11.19 14.45 -10.77
N ILE A 133 12.16 14.61 -11.67
CA ILE A 133 13.15 15.69 -11.62
C ILE A 133 13.00 16.51 -12.89
N LYS A 134 12.95 17.83 -12.75
CA LYS A 134 12.81 18.76 -13.86
C LYS A 134 13.98 18.61 -14.84
N GLY A 135 13.65 18.30 -16.09
CA GLY A 135 14.57 18.34 -17.23
C GLY A 135 14.39 19.61 -18.07
N GLU A 136 14.79 19.54 -19.34
CA GLU A 136 14.80 20.70 -20.25
C GLU A 136 13.42 21.06 -20.82
N THR A 137 12.45 20.15 -20.76
CA THR A 137 11.15 20.30 -21.41
C THR A 137 9.99 20.32 -20.42
N MET A 138 8.78 20.58 -20.93
CA MET A 138 7.53 20.54 -20.16
C MET A 138 7.08 19.12 -19.75
N HIS A 139 7.85 18.09 -20.11
CA HIS A 139 7.54 16.70 -19.78
C HIS A 139 7.37 16.49 -18.28
N PHE A 140 8.19 17.16 -17.47
CA PHE A 140 8.10 17.14 -16.01
C PHE A 140 6.75 17.66 -15.51
N GLU A 141 6.34 18.85 -15.95
CA GLU A 141 5.11 19.48 -15.49
C GLU A 141 3.88 18.65 -15.87
N TYR A 142 3.80 18.21 -17.13
CA TYR A 142 2.63 17.47 -17.60
C TYR A 142 2.51 16.09 -16.95
N ILE A 143 3.62 15.38 -16.72
CA ILE A 143 3.57 14.10 -16.00
C ILE A 143 3.26 14.32 -14.52
N ALA A 144 3.91 15.29 -13.87
CA ALA A 144 3.67 15.58 -12.46
C ALA A 144 2.20 15.93 -12.21
N ASP A 145 1.63 16.80 -13.04
CA ASP A 145 0.23 17.22 -12.94
C ASP A 145 -0.75 16.06 -13.18
N ALA A 146 -0.58 15.33 -14.29
CA ALA A 146 -1.44 14.20 -14.64
C ALA A 146 -1.36 13.06 -13.61
N THR A 147 -0.16 12.76 -13.11
CA THR A 147 0.04 11.72 -12.09
C THR A 147 -0.60 12.12 -10.77
N SER A 148 -0.44 13.38 -10.35
CA SER A 148 -0.99 13.89 -9.09
C SER A 148 -2.53 13.83 -9.09
N HIS A 149 -3.15 14.33 -10.15
CA HIS A 149 -4.60 14.26 -10.33
C HIS A 149 -5.08 12.82 -10.48
N GLY A 150 -4.33 11.97 -11.20
CA GLY A 150 -4.65 10.56 -11.36
C GLY A 150 -4.70 9.81 -10.03
N LEU A 151 -3.68 9.98 -9.17
CA LEU A 151 -3.63 9.34 -7.85
C LEU A 151 -4.76 9.84 -6.94
N MET A 152 -5.02 11.16 -6.93
CA MET A 152 -6.14 11.74 -6.19
C MET A 152 -7.48 11.15 -6.66
N ARG A 153 -7.70 11.08 -7.97
CA ARG A 153 -8.91 10.49 -8.54
C ARG A 153 -9.07 9.03 -8.13
N VAL A 154 -8.02 8.22 -8.23
CA VAL A 154 -8.06 6.81 -7.81
C VAL A 154 -8.46 6.69 -6.34
N GLN A 155 -7.87 7.50 -5.45
CA GLN A 155 -8.24 7.51 -4.02
C GLN A 155 -9.73 7.80 -3.82
N LEU A 156 -10.25 8.85 -4.45
CA LEU A 156 -11.64 9.28 -4.28
C LEU A 156 -12.66 8.30 -4.89
N GLU A 157 -12.35 7.71 -6.06
CA GLU A 157 -13.23 6.76 -6.73
C GLU A 157 -13.26 5.39 -6.05
N THR A 158 -12.12 4.92 -5.54
CA THR A 158 -11.99 3.57 -4.96
C THR A 158 -12.27 3.52 -3.46
N GLY A 159 -12.23 4.66 -2.78
CA GLY A 159 -12.42 4.75 -1.33
C GLY A 159 -11.29 4.11 -0.51
N VAL A 160 -10.15 3.78 -1.13
CA VAL A 160 -8.92 3.39 -0.42
C VAL A 160 -7.95 4.57 -0.39
N PRO A 161 -7.33 4.88 0.77
CA PRO A 161 -6.27 5.87 0.85
C PRO A 161 -5.10 5.52 -0.09
N VAL A 162 -4.71 6.51 -0.90
CA VAL A 162 -3.52 6.45 -1.76
C VAL A 162 -2.55 7.53 -1.28
N VAL A 163 -1.57 7.13 -0.48
CA VAL A 163 -0.56 8.04 0.06
C VAL A 163 0.31 8.59 -1.08
N PHE A 164 0.40 9.91 -1.15
CA PHE A 164 1.07 10.66 -2.20
C PHE A 164 2.60 10.71 -2.00
N GLY A 165 3.28 9.63 -2.36
CA GLY A 165 4.75 9.51 -2.34
C GLY A 165 5.43 9.98 -3.63
N LEU A 166 4.84 10.93 -4.36
CA LEU A 166 5.41 11.47 -5.60
C LEU A 166 6.24 12.72 -5.31
N LEU A 167 7.56 12.61 -5.44
CA LEU A 167 8.45 13.77 -5.35
C LEU A 167 8.54 14.49 -6.70
N THR A 168 8.18 15.77 -6.71
CA THR A 168 8.31 16.67 -7.86
C THR A 168 9.41 17.69 -7.59
N LEU A 169 10.59 17.46 -8.16
CA LEU A 169 11.84 18.09 -7.76
C LEU A 169 12.43 18.92 -8.91
N LEU A 170 13.16 19.98 -8.55
CA LEU A 170 13.90 20.78 -9.52
C LEU A 170 15.33 20.26 -9.73
N THR A 171 15.91 19.58 -8.73
CA THR A 171 17.26 19.03 -8.82
C THR A 171 17.36 17.65 -8.16
N GLU A 172 18.40 16.90 -8.49
CA GLU A 172 18.67 15.58 -7.89
C GLU A 172 18.98 15.69 -6.40
N GLU A 173 19.73 16.72 -6.00
CA GLU A 173 20.10 16.97 -4.60
C GLU A 173 18.87 17.15 -3.72
N GLN A 174 17.84 17.84 -4.22
CA GLN A 174 16.56 17.96 -3.52
C GLN A 174 15.93 16.60 -3.23
N GLY A 175 16.10 15.63 -4.13
CA GLY A 175 15.61 14.26 -4.00
C GLY A 175 16.42 13.45 -3.01
N LEU A 176 17.75 13.49 -3.10
CA LEU A 176 18.65 12.86 -2.13
C LEU A 176 18.36 13.36 -0.71
N GLU A 177 18.16 14.66 -0.53
CA GLU A 177 17.79 15.23 0.77
C GLU A 177 16.45 14.72 1.30
N ARG A 178 15.44 14.60 0.44
CA ARG A 178 14.10 14.12 0.80
C ARG A 178 14.03 12.62 1.06
N ALA A 179 14.97 11.86 0.52
CA ALA A 179 15.16 10.44 0.80
C ALA A 179 16.09 10.19 1.99
N GLY A 180 16.58 11.23 2.68
CA GLY A 180 17.52 11.09 3.80
C GLY A 180 18.92 10.64 3.40
N LEU A 181 19.29 10.79 2.13
CA LEU A 181 20.61 10.46 1.57
C LEU A 181 21.53 11.68 1.42
N GLY A 182 21.04 12.88 1.72
CA GLY A 182 21.81 14.11 1.68
C GLY A 182 22.90 14.19 2.77
N SER A 183 23.85 15.11 2.60
CA SER A 183 24.97 15.33 3.52
C SER A 183 24.58 15.92 4.89
N GLY A 184 23.36 16.46 5.02
CA GLY A 184 22.81 16.93 6.29
C GLY A 184 22.00 15.86 7.02
N LYS A 185 21.75 16.03 8.33
CA LYS A 185 20.77 15.24 9.10
C LYS A 185 19.35 15.52 8.59
N LYS A 186 19.00 15.00 7.42
CA LYS A 186 17.71 15.21 6.79
C LYS A 186 16.88 13.94 6.83
N HIS A 187 15.60 14.16 7.02
CA HIS A 187 14.57 13.17 7.26
C HIS A 187 14.18 12.46 5.96
N ASN A 188 13.96 11.14 6.02
CA ASN A 188 13.49 10.36 4.88
C ASN A 188 11.96 10.39 4.85
N HIS A 189 11.39 11.05 3.84
CA HIS A 189 9.94 11.18 3.69
C HIS A 189 9.21 9.86 3.46
N GLY A 190 9.91 8.81 3.02
CA GLY A 190 9.36 7.45 3.00
C GLY A 190 8.81 7.05 4.36
N GLU A 191 9.47 7.42 5.46
CA GLU A 191 9.00 7.13 6.81
C GLU A 191 7.68 7.87 7.14
N ASP A 192 7.49 9.10 6.64
CA ASP A 192 6.22 9.82 6.81
C ASP A 192 5.09 9.11 6.06
N TRP A 193 5.38 8.63 4.84
CA TRP A 193 4.39 7.98 4.00
C TRP A 193 3.96 6.63 4.57
N GLY A 194 4.88 5.87 5.15
CA GLY A 194 4.55 4.66 5.91
C GLY A 194 3.63 4.97 7.09
N SER A 195 3.96 5.98 7.88
CA SER A 195 3.15 6.42 9.04
C SER A 195 1.75 6.86 8.61
N ALA A 196 1.65 7.69 7.56
CA ALA A 196 0.40 8.17 7.02
C ALA A 196 -0.47 7.03 6.47
N ALA A 197 0.14 6.01 5.86
CA ALA A 197 -0.58 4.84 5.35
C ALA A 197 -1.25 4.05 6.48
N VAL A 198 -0.56 3.86 7.61
CA VAL A 198 -1.12 3.17 8.78
C VAL A 198 -2.26 3.97 9.39
N GLU A 199 -2.04 5.26 9.65
CA GLU A 199 -3.06 6.15 10.22
C GLU A 199 -4.34 6.15 9.37
N LEU A 200 -4.20 6.39 8.06
CA LEU A 200 -5.35 6.44 7.15
C LEU A 200 -6.03 5.09 7.00
N ALA A 201 -5.28 3.99 7.02
CA ALA A 201 -5.85 2.64 6.99
C ALA A 201 -6.69 2.34 8.24
N VAL A 202 -6.19 2.66 9.44
CA VAL A 202 -6.93 2.49 10.70
C VAL A 202 -8.19 3.35 10.70
N LYS A 203 -8.07 4.64 10.34
CA LYS A 203 -9.21 5.56 10.24
C LYS A 203 -10.25 5.08 9.24
N ARG A 204 -9.82 4.64 8.05
CA ARG A 204 -10.70 4.11 7.02
C ARG A 204 -11.49 2.88 7.49
N LYS A 205 -10.87 1.94 8.21
CA LYS A 205 -11.59 0.80 8.82
C LYS A 205 -12.64 1.29 9.81
N GLY A 206 -12.27 2.23 10.69
CA GLY A 206 -13.22 2.86 11.60
C GLY A 206 -14.41 3.50 10.87
N TRP A 207 -14.15 4.30 9.84
CA TRP A 207 -15.20 4.95 9.05
C TRP A 207 -16.09 3.96 8.29
N ALA A 208 -15.53 2.86 7.79
CA ALA A 208 -16.31 1.79 7.15
C ALA A 208 -17.28 1.10 8.13
N GLU A 209 -16.98 1.13 9.42
CA GLU A 209 -17.84 0.64 10.51
C GLU A 209 -18.74 1.74 11.11
N GLY A 210 -18.69 2.96 10.58
CA GLY A 210 -19.45 4.11 11.10
C GLY A 210 -18.86 4.74 12.38
N LYS A 211 -17.62 4.38 12.76
CA LYS A 211 -16.91 4.99 13.89
C LYS A 211 -16.23 6.28 13.45
N ILE A 212 -16.59 7.40 14.08
CA ILE A 212 -16.11 8.75 13.72
C ILE A 212 -15.23 9.34 14.84
N ALA A 213 -15.28 8.77 16.05
CA ALA A 213 -14.50 9.15 17.23
C ALA A 213 -14.02 7.90 17.98
#